data_AF-A0A4S3M4T4-F1
#
_entry.id   AF-A0A4S3M4T4-F1
#
_cell.length_a   1.000
_cell.length_b   1.000
_cell.length_c   1.000
_cell.angle_alpha   90.00
_cell.angle_beta   90.00
_cell.angle_gamma   90.00
#
_symmetry.space_group_name_H-M   'P 1'
#
loop_
_entity.id
_entity.type
_entity.pdbx_description
1 polymer ?
#
loop_
_entity_poly.entity_id
_entity_poly.type
_entity_poly.pdbx_seq_one_letter_code
_entity_poly.pdbx_strand_id
1 'polypeptide(L)' 'MMALTFFLAIGWQQVLIIAIVVLLLFGGKKIPELMRGLGSGIKEFKDASKEDSTETEKKND' A
#
# COMPACT_ATOMS: atom_id res chain seq x y z
N MET A 1 -13.09 -1.48 -30.17
CA MET A 1 -13.23 -2.85 -29.61
C MET A 1 -11.90 -3.43 -29.13
N MET A 2 -10.83 -3.39 -29.93
CA MET A 2 -9.50 -3.93 -29.56
C MET A 2 -8.87 -3.30 -28.30
N ALA A 3 -8.99 -1.98 -28.10
CA ALA A 3 -8.45 -1.32 -26.91
C ALA A 3 -9.17 -1.73 -25.62
N LEU A 4 -10.48 -1.99 -25.69
CA LEU A 4 -11.30 -2.42 -24.56
C LEU A 4 -10.94 -3.85 -24.15
N THR A 5 -10.67 -4.73 -25.12
CA THR A 5 -10.17 -6.08 -24.85
C THR A 5 -8.76 -6.08 -24.27
N PHE A 6 -7.89 -5.14 -24.67
CA PHE A 6 -6.56 -4.97 -24.04
C PHE A 6 -6.67 -4.52 -22.57
N PHE A 7 -7.63 -3.65 -22.25
CA PHE A 7 -7.87 -3.20 -20.88
C PHE A 7 -8.60 -4.24 -20.02
N LEU A 8 -9.49 -5.04 -20.59
CA LEU A 8 -10.19 -6.11 -19.86
C LEU A 8 -9.34 -7.39 -19.75
N ALA A 9 -8.40 -7.60 -20.66
CA ALA A 9 -7.40 -8.65 -20.58
C ALA A 9 -6.11 -8.16 -19.89
N ILE A 10 -6.23 -7.41 -18.78
CA ILE A 10 -5.09 -7.23 -17.85
C ILE A 10 -4.83 -8.60 -17.22
N GLY A 11 -4.10 -9.43 -17.96
CA GLY A 11 -3.55 -10.68 -17.47
C GLY A 11 -2.32 -10.42 -16.61
N TRP A 12 -1.84 -11.49 -15.99
CA TRP A 12 -0.62 -11.48 -15.18
C TRP A 12 0.60 -10.95 -15.95
N GLN A 13 0.64 -11.11 -17.28
CA GLN A 13 1.74 -10.65 -18.13
C GLN A 13 1.86 -9.13 -18.17
N GLN A 14 0.75 -8.40 -18.31
CA GLN A 14 0.76 -6.94 -18.36
C GLN A 14 1.15 -6.35 -17.00
N VAL A 15 0.65 -6.93 -15.90
CA VAL A 15 1.04 -6.55 -14.55
C VAL A 15 2.54 -6.75 -14.33
N LEU A 16 3.10 -7.86 -14.82
CA LEU A 16 4.53 -8.13 -14.72
C LEU A 16 5.38 -7.12 -15.51
N ILE A 17 4.95 -6.75 -16.72
CA ILE A 17 5.63 -5.71 -17.52
C ILE A 17 5.62 -4.38 -16.80
N ILE A 18 4.48 -3.95 -16.26
CA ILE A 18 4.37 -2.69 -15.50
C ILE A 18 5.27 -2.75 -14.26
N ALA A 19 5.24 -3.86 -13.53
CA ALA A 19 6.08 -4.06 -12.36
C ALA A 19 7.57 -3.96 -12.70
N ILE A 20 8.02 -4.53 -13.83
CA ILE A 20 9.40 -4.41 -14.30
C ILE A 20 9.74 -2.95 -14.64
N VAL A 21 8.88 -2.24 -15.36
CA VAL A 21 9.11 -0.81 -15.70
C VAL A 21 9.23 0.02 -14.43
N VAL A 22 8.33 -0.16 -13.47
CA VAL A 22 8.38 0.51 -12.16
C VAL A 22 9.67 0.15 -11.42
N LEU A 23 10.07 -1.13 -11.43
CA LEU A 23 11.30 -1.60 -10.79
C LEU A 23 12.56 -0.99 -11.44
N LEU A 24 12.56 -0.75 -12.75
CA LEU A 24 13.68 -0.09 -13.45
C LEU A 24 13.74 1.41 -13.13
N LEU A 25 12.59 2.09 -13.03
CA LEU A 25 12.53 3.53 -12.72
C LEU A 25 12.86 3.83 -11.25
N PHE A 26 12.30 3.04 -10.32
CA PHE A 26 12.46 3.26 -8.88
C PHE A 26 13.58 2.40 -8.26
N GLY A 27 14.00 1.32 -8.93
CA GLY A 27 14.94 0.35 -8.38
C GLY A 27 14.27 -0.66 -7.44
N GLY A 28 14.80 -1.88 -7.39
CA GLY A 28 14.23 -2.97 -6.58
C GLY A 28 14.26 -2.76 -5.06
N LYS A 29 15.04 -1.79 -4.57
CA LYS A 29 15.15 -1.47 -3.13
C LYS A 29 14.21 -0.37 -2.66
N LYS A 30 13.84 0.60 -3.53
CA LYS A 30 13.01 1.74 -3.09
C LYS A 30 11.57 1.36 -2.81
N ILE A 31 11.00 0.43 -3.58
CA ILE A 31 9.61 -0.03 -3.39
C ILE A 31 9.41 -0.67 -2.00
N PRO A 32 10.24 -1.65 -1.56
CA PRO A 32 10.20 -2.17 -0.19
C PRO A 32 10.49 -1.14 0.90
N GLU A 33 11.42 -0.22 0.67
CA GLU A 33 11.79 0.82 1.63
C GLU A 33 10.63 1.80 1.88
N LEU A 34 9.96 2.24 0.81
CA LEU A 34 8.75 3.06 0.89
C LEU A 34 7.59 2.33 1.56
N MET A 35 7.38 1.05 1.24
CA MET A 35 6.35 0.23 1.92
C MET A 35 6.62 0.08 3.41
N ARG A 36 7.88 -0.11 3.83
CA ARG A 36 8.26 -0.21 5.24
C ARG A 36 8.04 1.12 5.97
N GLY A 37 8.46 2.23 5.37
CA GLY A 37 8.23 3.57 5.93
C GLY A 37 6.75 3.91 6.07
N LEU A 38 5.96 3.67 5.03
CA LEU A 38 4.52 3.89 5.05
C LEU A 38 3.81 2.95 6.05
N GLY A 39 4.21 1.67 6.11
CA GLY A 39 3.67 0.69 7.03
C GLY A 39 3.92 1.03 8.49
N SER A 40 5.13 1.50 8.84
CA SER A 40 5.43 2.00 10.19
C SER A 40 4.59 3.21 10.54
N GLY A 41 4.47 4.20 9.66
CA GLY A 41 3.66 5.39 9.90
C GLY A 41 2.16 5.08 10.08
N ILE A 42 1.61 4.17 9.27
CA ILE A 42 0.22 3.70 9.45
C ILE A 42 0.04 2.97 10.78
N LYS A 43 1.03 2.18 11.19
CA LYS A 43 0.99 1.47 12.48
C LYS A 43 1.02 2.45 13.66
N GLU A 44 1.93 3.42 13.65
CA GLU A 44 2.04 4.46 14.67
C GLU A 44 0.77 5.31 14.75
N PHE A 45 0.21 5.69 13.59
CA PHE A 45 -1.06 6.42 13.52
C PHE A 45 -2.22 5.62 14.13
N LYS A 46 -2.30 4.32 13.82
CA LYS A 46 -3.32 3.43 14.39
C LYS A 46 -3.15 3.26 15.90
N ASP A 47 -1.92 3.12 16.38
CA ASP A 47 -1.63 2.89 17.78
C ASP A 47 -1.98 4.15 18.60
N ALA A 48 -1.60 5.35 18.14
CA ALA A 48 -1.99 6.61 18.77
C ALA A 48 -3.51 6.82 18.77
N SER A 49 -4.17 6.57 17.63
CA SER A 49 -5.63 6.73 17.52
C SER A 49 -6.42 5.73 18.38
N LYS A 50 -5.83 4.57 18.71
CA LYS A 50 -6.41 3.62 19.65
C LYS A 50 -6.25 4.07 21.09
N GLU A 51 -5.11 4.63 21.47
CA GLU A 51 -4.86 5.12 22.83
C GLU A 51 -5.92 6.17 23.22
N ASP A 52 -6.20 7.13 22.34
CA ASP A 52 -7.27 8.13 22.49
C ASP A 52 -8.67 7.50 22.63
N SER A 53 -8.91 6.39 21.92
CA SER A 53 -10.21 5.69 21.94
C SER A 53 -10.42 4.88 23.22
N THR A 54 -9.37 4.22 23.75
CA THR A 54 -9.45 3.43 24.99
C THR A 54 -9.47 4.27 26.26
N GLU A 55 -8.92 5.49 26.25
CA GLU A 55 -8.93 6.37 27.43
C GLU A 55 -10.32 6.96 27.72
N THR A 56 -11.20 6.98 26.71
CA THR A 56 -12.60 7.42 26.86
C THR A 56 -13.50 6.35 27.50
N GLU A 57 -13.14 5.06 27.46
CA GLU A 57 -13.97 3.97 28.03
C GLU A 57 -13.69 3.63 29.50
N LYS A 58 -12.55 4.05 30.08
CA LYS A 58 -12.20 3.71 31.49
C LYS A 58 -12.62 4.73 32.56
N LYS A 59 -13.39 5.76 32.21
CA LYS A 59 -13.81 6.83 33.14
C LYS A 59 -15.30 6.81 33.49
N ASN A 60 -16.00 5.70 33.25
CA ASN A 60 -17.40 5.51 33.65
C ASN A 60 -17.58 4.10 34.26
N ASP A 61 -16.94 3.82 35.38
CA ASP A 61 -17.38 2.85 36.39
C ASP A 61 -16.81 3.25 37.76
#